data_AF-A0A4D4MYF6-F1
#
_entry.id   AF-A0A4D4MYF6-F1
#
_cell.length_a   1.000
_cell.length_b   1.000
_cell.length_c   1.000
_cell.angle_alpha   90.00
_cell.angle_beta   90.00
_cell.angle_gamma   90.00
#
_symmetry.space_group_name_H-M   'P 1'
#
loop_
_entity.id
_entity.type
_entity.pdbx_description
1 polymer ?
#
loop_
_entity_poly.entity_id
_entity_poly.type
_entity_poly.pdbx_seq_one_letter_code
_entity_poly.pdbx_strand_id
1 'polypeptide(L)' 'MLCVHNFSRFAQPTELDLRAFSGRHPVELIGGVRFPAIGELPYLLTLAGHGFYWFRLRKDAV' A
#
# COMPACT_ATOMS: atom_id res chain seq x y z
N MET A 1 5.91 -9.06 0.05
CA MET A 1 5.43 -8.24 1.18
C MET A 1 5.77 -6.80 0.85
N LEU A 2 4.86 -5.85 1.03
CA LEU A 2 5.11 -4.42 0.81
C LEU A 2 5.03 -3.71 2.18
N CYS A 3 6.11 -3.07 2.59
CA CYS A 3 6.20 -2.36 3.86
C CYS A 3 6.42 -0.88 3.59
N VAL A 4 5.53 -0.03 4.09
CA VAL A 4 5.59 1.42 3.90
C VAL A 4 5.65 2.06 5.27
N HIS A 5 6.65 2.90 5.52
CA HIS A 5 6.85 3.57 6.80
C HIS A 5 7.00 5.07 6.56
N ASN A 6 6.23 5.86 7.30
CA ASN A 6 6.40 7.29 7.35
C ASN A 6 7.34 7.64 8.52
N PHE A 7 8.55 8.10 8.22
CA PHE A 7 9.49 8.57 9.25
C PHE A 7 9.23 10.02 9.68
N SER A 8 8.34 10.75 8.99
CA SER A 8 7.91 12.08 9.38
C SER A 8 6.89 12.02 10.52
N ARG A 9 6.92 13.01 11.40
CA ARG A 9 5.87 13.23 12.41
C ARG A 9 4.57 13.78 11.84
N PHE A 10 4.56 14.18 10.56
CA PHE A 10 3.40 14.75 9.88
C PHE A 10 2.81 13.76 8.87
N ALA A 11 1.56 13.97 8.48
CA ALA A 11 0.94 13.20 7.41
C ALA A 11 1.71 13.41 6.09
N GLN A 12 1.99 12.33 5.37
CA GLN A 12 2.73 12.38 4.10
C GLN A 12 1.96 11.62 3.01
N PRO A 13 1.68 12.27 1.87
CA PRO A 13 1.31 11.57 0.65
C PRO A 13 2.57 11.00 -0.01
N THR A 14 2.49 9.80 -0.55
CA THR A 14 3.56 9.18 -1.34
C THR A 14 2.97 8.44 -2.53
N GLU A 15 3.65 8.53 -3.67
CA GLU A 15 3.32 7.77 -4.87
C GLU A 15 4.35 6.66 -5.02
N LEU A 16 3.90 5.42 -5.04
CA LEU A 16 4.76 4.25 -5.19
C LEU A 16 4.64 3.67 -6.59
N ASP A 17 5.77 3.47 -7.26
CA ASP A 17 5.79 2.68 -8.49
C ASP A 17 5.69 1.19 -8.15
N LEU A 18 4.49 0.64 -8.30
CA LEU A 18 4.19 -0.76 -8.04
C LEU A 18 3.86 -1.53 -9.32
N ARG A 19 4.14 -0.99 -10.52
CA ARG A 19 3.72 -1.58 -11.81
C ARG A 19 4.16 -3.04 -11.99
N ALA A 20 5.31 -3.43 -11.44
CA ALA A 20 5.77 -4.82 -11.42
C ALA A 20 4.81 -5.81 -10.71
N PHE A 21 3.88 -5.28 -9.92
CA PHE A 21 2.86 -6.01 -9.18
C PHE A 21 1.44 -5.70 -9.68
N SER A 22 1.29 -5.17 -10.89
CA SER A 22 0.00 -4.88 -11.53
C SER A 22 -0.95 -6.10 -11.47
N GLY A 23 -2.23 -5.83 -11.23
CA GLY A 23 -3.27 -6.83 -11.00
C GLY A 23 -3.30 -7.44 -9.59
N ARG A 24 -2.38 -7.07 -8.68
CA ARG A 24 -2.42 -7.54 -7.28
C ARG A 24 -3.13 -6.55 -6.36
N HIS A 25 -3.77 -7.08 -5.33
CA HIS A 25 -4.39 -6.33 -4.24
C HIS A 25 -3.47 -6.26 -3.03
N PRO A 26 -3.11 -5.06 -2.53
CA PRO A 26 -2.53 -4.90 -1.21
C PRO A 26 -3.60 -5.23 -0.16
N VAL A 27 -3.34 -6.23 0.67
CA VAL A 27 -4.18 -6.56 1.82
C VAL A 27 -3.39 -6.22 3.08
N GLU A 28 -3.93 -5.30 3.87
CA GLU A 28 -3.33 -4.85 5.12
C GLU A 28 -3.31 -6.02 6.13
N LEU A 29 -2.20 -6.20 6.84
CA LEU A 29 -1.96 -7.40 7.64
C LEU A 29 -2.62 -7.40 9.02
N ILE A 30 -2.96 -6.24 9.59
CA ILE A 30 -3.51 -6.10 10.94
C ILE A 30 -5.03 -6.29 10.92
N GLY A 31 -5.73 -5.53 10.08
CA GLY A 31 -7.18 -5.52 9.91
C GLY A 31 -7.69 -6.33 8.72
N GLY A 32 -6.81 -6.86 7.88
CA GLY A 32 -7.20 -7.65 6.70
C GLY A 32 -7.88 -6.82 5.61
N VAL A 33 -7.84 -5.49 5.70
CA VAL A 33 -8.54 -4.61 4.77
C VAL A 33 -7.87 -4.66 3.40
N ARG A 34 -8.68 -4.89 2.37
CA ARG A 34 -8.25 -4.91 0.98
C ARG A 34 -8.23 -3.51 0.41
N PHE A 35 -7.11 -3.15 -0.19
CA PHE A 35 -6.93 -1.91 -0.92
C PHE A 35 -7.18 -2.13 -2.44
N PRO A 36 -7.38 -1.05 -3.20
CA PRO A 36 -7.53 -1.10 -4.66
C PRO A 36 -6.44 -1.92 -5.35
N ALA A 37 -6.78 -2.50 -6.51
CA ALA A 37 -5.80 -3.23 -7.30
C ALA A 37 -4.67 -2.28 -7.74
N ILE A 38 -3.45 -2.79 -7.75
CA ILE A 38 -2.32 -2.10 -8.36
C ILE A 38 -2.54 -2.12 -9.88
N GLY A 39 -2.48 -0.94 -10.50
CA GLY A 39 -2.57 -0.78 -11.95
C GLY A 39 -1.29 -0.21 -12.55
N GLU A 40 -1.44 0.49 -13.67
CA GLU A 40 -0.32 1.10 -14.41
C GLU A 40 0.07 2.48 -13.90
N LEU A 41 -0.79 3.13 -13.10
CA LEU A 41 -0.52 4.43 -12.49
C LEU A 41 0.23 4.28 -11.16
N PRO A 42 1.00 5.31 -10.74
CA PRO A 42 1.60 5.34 -9.41
C PRO A 42 0.55 5.13 -8.32
N TYR A 43 0.87 4.26 -7.37
CA TYR A 43 -0.03 3.88 -6.30
C TYR A 43 0.07 4.90 -5.16
N LEU A 44 -0.94 5.77 -5.06
CA LEU A 44 -0.99 6.80 -4.04
C LEU A 44 -1.36 6.22 -2.66
N LEU A 45 -0.55 6.55 -1.66
CA LEU A 45 -0.81 6.25 -0.26
C LEU A 45 -0.61 7.50 0.60
N THR A 46 -1.48 7.69 1.58
CA THR A 46 -1.31 8.71 2.60
C THR A 46 -1.12 8.03 3.94
N LEU A 47 -0.05 8.38 4.64
CA LEU A 47 0.26 7.85 5.96
C LEU A 47 0.18 8.97 6.99
N ALA A 48 -0.43 8.69 8.14
CA ALA A 48 -0.35 9.56 9.30
C ALA A 48 1.11 9.70 9.78
N GLY A 49 1.39 10.68 10.64
CA GLY A 49 2.71 10.86 11.24
C GLY A 49 3.16 9.59 11.98
N HIS A 50 4.38 9.14 11.71
CA HIS A 50 4.93 7.86 12.20
C HIS A 50 4.08 6.61 11.89
N GLY A 51 3.11 6.74 10.98
CA GLY A 51 2.27 5.64 10.53
C GLY A 51 3.05 4.67 9.65
N PHE A 52 2.56 3.44 9.61
CA PHE A 52 3.10 2.40 8.74
C PHE A 52 1.98 1.52 8.21
N TYR A 53 2.24 0.88 7.07
CA TYR A 53 1.41 -0.18 6.54
C TYR A 53 2.27 -1.38 6.16
N TRP A 54 1.80 -2.58 6.52
CA TRP A 54 2.32 -3.82 5.99
C TRP A 54 1.24 -4.48 5.14
N PHE A 55 1.54 -4.64 3.87
CA PHE A 55 0.64 -5.26 2.90
C PHE A 55 1.17 -6.61 2.44
N ARG A 56 0.25 -7.57 2.33
CA ARG A 56 0.42 -8.77 1.52
C ARG A 56 -0.20 -8.54 0.15
N LEU A 57 0.60 -8.61 -0.90
CA LEU A 57 0.13 -8.51 -2.28
C LEU A 57 -0.48 -9.84 -2.73
N ARG A 58 -1.80 -9.88 -2.92
CA ARG A 58 -2.57 -11.05 -3.36
C ARG A 58 -2.99 -10.90 -4.82
N LYS A 59 -2.98 -11.99 -5.60
CA LYS A 59 -3.46 -11.98 -6.99
C LYS A 59 -4.99 -12.14 -7.11
N ASP A 60 -5.65 -12.54 -6.03
CA ASP A 60 -7.02 -13.02 -6.08
C ASP A 60 -7.96 -12.01 -5.40
N ALA A 61 -9.10 -11.75 -6.03
CA ALA A 61 -10.25 -11.15 -5.39
C ALA A 61 -11.02 -12.29 -4.70
N VAL A 62 -10.60 -12.67 -3.49
CA VAL A 62 -11.47 -13.46 -2.61
C VAL A 62 -12.43 -12.51 -1.92
#